data_AF-A0A051U3J1-F1
#
_entry.id   AF-A0A051U3J1-F1
#
_cell.length_a   1.000
_cell.length_b   1.000
_cell.length_c   1.000
_cell.angle_alpha   90.00
_cell.angle_beta   90.00
_cell.angle_gamma   90.00
#
_symmetry.space_group_name_H-M   'P 1'
#
loop_
_entity.id
_entity.type
_entity.pdbx_description
1 polymer ?
#
loop_
_entity_poly.entity_id
_entity_poly.type
_entity_poly.pdbx_seq_one_letter_code
_entity_poly.pdbx_strand_id
1 'polypeptide(L)'
;MSTSLAIVRLDPELPLPSRAHEGDAGIDLFSAEDVKLEPGRRALVRTGVAVAIPFGMVGLVHPRSGLAARVGLSIVNSPGTIDAGYRGEIKVALINLDPTEPIVVHRGDRIAQLLVQRVELMELVEVSSFDEAGLAETSRGDGGHGSSGGHASL
;
A
#
# COMPACT_ATOMS: atom_id res chain seq x y z
N MET A 1 -20.55 -10.37 -7.17
CA MET A 1 -21.18 -9.49 -6.16
C MET A 1 -20.15 -8.44 -5.74
N SER A 2 -20.54 -7.18 -5.60
CA SER A 2 -19.67 -6.13 -5.05
C SER A 2 -19.65 -6.20 -3.52
N THR A 3 -18.48 -6.04 -2.92
CA THR A 3 -18.34 -5.97 -1.46
C THR A 3 -18.47 -4.51 -1.01
N SER A 4 -19.27 -4.26 0.03
CA SER A 4 -19.35 -2.94 0.67
C SER A 4 -18.20 -2.73 1.66
N LEU A 5 -17.64 -1.52 1.72
CA LEU A 5 -16.65 -1.12 2.70
C LEU A 5 -17.24 0.00 3.59
N ALA A 6 -17.36 -0.25 4.90
CA ALA A 6 -17.73 0.79 5.85
C ALA A 6 -16.55 1.74 6.07
N ILE A 7 -16.82 3.04 6.01
CA ILE A 7 -15.84 4.12 6.11
C ILE A 7 -16.37 5.24 7.00
N VAL A 8 -15.53 5.75 7.88
CA VAL A 8 -15.76 6.95 8.69
C VAL A 8 -14.82 8.04 8.19
N ARG A 9 -15.39 9.18 7.77
CA ARG A 9 -14.62 10.41 7.58
C ARG A 9 -14.41 11.05 8.95
N LEU A 10 -13.22 10.81 9.50
CA LEU A 10 -12.75 11.48 10.72
C LEU A 10 -12.54 12.97 10.47
N ASP A 11 -12.19 13.31 9.22
CA ASP A 11 -12.20 14.66 8.69
C ASP A 11 -13.36 14.82 7.69
N PRO A 12 -14.51 15.40 8.10
CA PRO A 12 -15.71 15.46 7.28
C PRO A 12 -15.62 16.49 6.14
N GLU A 13 -14.63 17.37 6.15
CA GLU A 13 -14.43 18.37 5.10
C GLU A 13 -13.73 17.78 3.87
N LEU A 14 -12.99 16.69 4.04
CA LEU A 14 -12.40 15.97 2.92
C LEU A 14 -13.45 15.17 2.13
N PRO A 15 -13.31 15.06 0.79
CA PRO A 15 -14.16 14.20 0.00
C PRO A 15 -14.05 12.74 0.42
N LEU A 16 -15.09 11.95 0.18
CA LEU A 16 -14.97 10.50 0.26
C LEU A 16 -13.97 10.00 -0.80
N PRO A 17 -13.04 9.09 -0.44
CA PRO A 17 -12.17 8.43 -1.41
C PRO A 17 -12.97 7.82 -2.57
N SER A 18 -12.54 8.10 -3.80
CA SER A 18 -13.22 7.63 -5.01
C SER A 18 -12.22 7.07 -6.03
N ARG A 19 -12.73 6.26 -6.94
CA ARG A 19 -12.00 5.86 -8.15
C ARG A 19 -11.91 7.07 -9.10
N ALA A 20 -10.84 7.13 -9.90
CA ALA A 20 -10.71 8.18 -10.92
C ALA A 20 -11.54 7.84 -12.17
N HIS A 21 -11.57 6.56 -12.55
CA HIS A 21 -12.36 6.02 -13.65
C HIS A 21 -13.10 4.74 -13.22
N GLU A 22 -14.08 4.35 -14.02
CA GLU A 22 -14.74 3.06 -13.85
C GLU A 22 -13.74 1.91 -14.02
N GLY A 23 -13.77 0.95 -13.09
CA GLY A 23 -12.87 -0.21 -13.11
C GLY A 23 -11.49 0.00 -12.47
N ASP A 24 -11.12 1.22 -12.07
CA ASP A 24 -9.85 1.47 -11.36
C ASP A 24 -9.74 0.60 -10.10
N ALA A 25 -8.55 0.03 -9.85
CA ALA A 25 -8.36 -0.94 -8.77
C ALA A 25 -8.50 -0.32 -7.36
N GLY A 26 -8.06 0.92 -7.19
CA GLY A 26 -8.01 1.61 -5.91
C GLY A 26 -8.87 2.88 -5.87
N ILE A 27 -9.21 3.30 -4.65
CA ILE A 27 -9.79 4.63 -4.38
C ILE A 27 -8.68 5.57 -3.89
N ASP A 28 -8.64 6.79 -4.42
CA ASP A 28 -7.60 7.76 -4.04
C ASP A 28 -7.82 8.27 -2.60
N LEU A 29 -6.76 8.21 -1.78
CA LEU A 29 -6.73 8.74 -0.42
C LEU A 29 -6.21 10.17 -0.41
N PHE A 30 -6.88 11.03 0.36
CA PHE A 30 -6.53 12.44 0.52
C PHE A 30 -5.53 12.65 1.67
N SER A 31 -4.77 13.74 1.61
CA SER A 31 -4.04 14.26 2.77
C SER A 31 -4.97 15.11 3.64
N ALA A 32 -4.95 14.91 4.96
CA ALA A 32 -5.64 15.76 5.92
C ALA A 32 -4.81 16.97 6.38
N GLU A 33 -3.54 17.05 5.96
CA GLU A 33 -2.59 18.06 6.44
C GLU A 33 -1.64 18.53 5.34
N ASP A 34 -1.12 19.74 5.50
CA ASP A 34 -0.04 20.26 4.68
C ASP A 34 1.28 19.68 5.19
N VAL A 35 2.12 19.18 4.28
CA VAL A 35 3.47 18.69 4.62
C VAL A 35 4.46 19.02 3.51
N LYS A 36 5.65 19.45 3.92
CA LYS A 36 6.80 19.59 3.04
C LYS A 36 7.82 18.50 3.36
N LEU A 37 8.19 17.72 2.35
CA LEU A 37 9.21 16.68 2.44
C LEU A 37 10.47 17.14 1.70
N GLU A 38 11.50 17.53 2.46
CA GLU A 38 12.84 17.73 1.89
C GLU A 38 13.38 16.41 1.31
N PRO A 39 14.38 16.45 0.41
CA PRO A 39 15.03 15.26 -0.14
C PRO A 39 15.39 14.21 0.92
N GLY A 40 15.01 12.96 0.68
CA GLY A 40 15.23 11.83 1.59
C GLY A 40 14.41 11.84 2.89
N ARG A 41 13.52 12.83 3.11
CA ARG A 41 12.69 12.91 4.32
C ARG A 41 11.38 12.16 4.17
N ARG A 42 10.87 11.67 5.30
CA ARG A 42 9.60 10.96 5.42
C ARG A 42 8.69 11.61 6.47
N ALA A 43 7.39 11.48 6.28
CA ALA A 43 6.38 11.87 7.24
C ALA A 43 5.27 10.82 7.30
N LEU A 44 4.66 10.66 8.47
CA LEU A 44 3.47 9.83 8.64
C LEU A 44 2.24 10.72 8.52
N VAL A 45 1.64 10.75 7.34
CA VAL A 45 0.60 11.71 6.95
C VAL A 45 -0.79 11.13 7.20
N ARG A 46 -1.65 11.90 7.87
CA ARG A 46 -3.05 11.54 8.11
C ARG A 46 -3.92 11.64 6.86
N THR A 47 -4.90 10.73 6.73
CA THR A 47 -5.83 10.71 5.59
C THR A 47 -7.23 11.21 5.92
N GLY A 48 -7.57 11.37 7.21
CA GLY A 48 -8.90 11.76 7.62
C GLY A 48 -9.95 10.66 7.50
N VAL A 49 -9.56 9.40 7.23
CA VAL A 49 -10.50 8.27 7.12
C VAL A 49 -10.08 7.08 7.97
N ALA A 50 -11.07 6.39 8.52
CA ALA A 50 -10.96 5.05 9.10
C ALA A 50 -11.89 4.11 8.33
N VAL A 51 -11.51 2.86 8.15
CA VAL A 51 -12.31 1.86 7.42
C VAL A 51 -12.44 0.57 8.22
N ALA A 52 -13.48 -0.21 7.92
CA ALA A 52 -13.62 -1.56 8.44
C ALA A 52 -13.41 -2.57 7.31
N ILE A 53 -12.17 -3.01 7.10
CA ILE A 53 -11.84 -4.05 6.12
C ILE A 53 -12.57 -5.35 6.53
N PRO A 54 -13.31 -6.02 5.61
CA PRO A 54 -13.97 -7.28 5.93
C PRO A 54 -12.98 -8.36 6.39
N PHE A 55 -13.40 -9.24 7.31
CA PHE A 55 -12.62 -10.40 7.69
C PHE A 55 -12.32 -11.30 6.48
N GLY A 56 -11.09 -11.82 6.37
CA GLY A 56 -10.60 -12.53 5.18
C GLY A 56 -10.23 -11.62 4.00
N MET A 57 -10.15 -10.31 4.24
CA MET A 57 -9.66 -9.32 3.28
C MET A 57 -8.56 -8.45 3.90
N VAL A 58 -7.81 -7.78 3.03
CA VAL A 58 -6.75 -6.83 3.38
C VAL A 58 -6.96 -5.53 2.61
N GLY A 59 -6.73 -4.39 3.27
CA GLY A 59 -6.58 -3.11 2.59
C GLY A 59 -5.12 -2.88 2.23
N LEU A 60 -4.83 -2.43 1.00
CA LEU A 60 -3.47 -2.20 0.52
C LEU A 60 -3.31 -0.74 0.08
N VAL A 61 -2.41 -0.02 0.75
CA VAL A 61 -2.10 1.38 0.43
C VAL A 61 -0.92 1.42 -0.53
N HIS A 62 -1.18 1.85 -1.77
CA HIS A 62 -0.18 1.93 -2.83
C HIS A 62 0.16 3.40 -3.18
N PRO A 63 1.40 3.67 -3.64
CA PRO A 63 1.75 4.95 -4.24
C PRO A 63 0.92 5.24 -5.50
N ARG A 64 0.78 6.53 -5.83
CA ARG A 64 0.21 6.98 -7.11
C ARG A 64 1.33 7.15 -8.13
N SER A 65 1.24 6.46 -9.27
CA SER A 65 2.31 6.41 -10.28
C SER A 65 2.75 7.79 -10.78
N GLY A 66 1.80 8.73 -10.94
CA GLY A 66 2.10 10.08 -11.41
C GLY A 66 2.99 10.88 -10.47
N LEU A 67 2.81 10.76 -9.14
CA LEU A 67 3.66 11.47 -8.17
C LEU A 67 5.03 10.78 -8.02
N ALA A 68 5.05 9.45 -8.11
CA ALA A 68 6.31 8.68 -8.11
C ALA A 68 7.21 9.08 -9.29
N ALA A 69 6.66 9.14 -10.51
CA ALA A 69 7.45 9.44 -11.70
C ALA A 69 7.82 10.92 -11.85
N ARG A 70 6.96 11.86 -11.40
CA ARG A 70 7.20 13.30 -11.61
C ARG A 70 8.05 13.96 -10.54
N VAL A 71 7.91 13.53 -9.28
CA VAL A 71 8.54 14.21 -8.14
C VAL A 71 9.19 13.24 -7.15
N GLY A 72 9.28 11.95 -7.47
CA GLY A 72 9.92 10.97 -6.58
C GLY A 72 9.15 10.64 -5.30
N LEU A 73 7.85 10.92 -5.24
CA LEU A 73 7.05 10.59 -4.05
C LEU A 73 6.81 9.08 -3.95
N SER A 74 7.16 8.49 -2.81
CA SER A 74 6.91 7.08 -2.50
C SER A 74 6.31 6.91 -1.10
N ILE A 75 6.09 5.66 -0.71
CA ILE A 75 5.59 5.26 0.61
C ILE A 75 6.57 4.24 1.18
N VAL A 76 7.11 4.50 2.37
CA VAL A 76 8.18 3.69 2.99
C VAL A 76 7.77 2.23 3.18
N ASN A 77 6.53 1.99 3.60
CA ASN A 77 6.00 0.66 3.85
C ASN A 77 5.15 0.14 2.69
N SER A 78 5.37 0.59 1.46
CA SER A 78 4.58 0.15 0.30
C SER A 78 4.80 -1.34 -0.01
N PRO A 79 3.73 -2.13 -0.25
CA PRO A 79 2.32 -1.77 -0.06
C PRO A 79 1.93 -1.75 1.43
N GLY A 80 1.30 -0.68 1.89
CA GLY A 80 0.88 -0.55 3.29
C GLY A 80 -0.28 -1.50 3.59
N THR A 81 -0.15 -2.34 4.62
CA THR A 81 -1.13 -3.38 4.98
C THR A 81 -2.12 -2.84 6.02
N ILE A 82 -3.42 -2.85 5.70
CA ILE A 82 -4.51 -2.47 6.60
C ILE A 82 -5.31 -3.71 6.97
N ASP A 83 -5.23 -4.09 8.25
CA ASP A 83 -5.85 -5.32 8.76
C ASP A 83 -7.38 -5.22 8.90
N ALA A 84 -8.05 -6.36 8.79
CA ALA A 84 -9.49 -6.49 9.04
C ALA A 84 -9.94 -6.01 10.43
N GLY A 85 -9.06 -6.09 11.42
CA GLY A 85 -9.31 -5.63 12.79
C GLY A 85 -9.08 -4.14 13.01
N TYR A 86 -8.43 -3.43 12.08
CA TYR A 86 -8.05 -2.03 12.30
C TYR A 86 -9.27 -1.10 12.22
N ARG A 87 -9.40 -0.20 13.21
CA ARG A 87 -10.47 0.82 13.26
C ARG A 87 -9.93 2.23 13.48
N GLY A 88 -8.61 2.38 13.51
CA GLY A 88 -7.97 3.68 13.61
C GLY A 88 -7.95 4.41 12.26
N GLU A 89 -7.40 5.61 12.29
CA GLU A 89 -7.17 6.41 11.09
C GLU A 89 -6.13 5.76 10.16
N ILE A 90 -6.40 5.69 8.86
CA ILE A 90 -5.39 5.32 7.87
C ILE A 90 -4.36 6.45 7.81
N LYS A 91 -3.08 6.09 7.91
CA LYS A 91 -1.96 7.02 7.75
C LYS A 91 -1.02 6.51 6.66
N VAL A 92 -0.37 7.43 5.95
CA VAL A 92 0.52 7.13 4.84
C VAL A 92 1.94 7.58 5.18
N ALA A 93 2.89 6.65 5.21
CA ALA A 93 4.29 6.95 5.46
C ALA A 93 4.98 7.48 4.19
N LEU A 94 4.62 8.69 3.76
CA LEU A 94 5.19 9.33 2.58
C LEU A 94 6.70 9.54 2.75
N ILE A 95 7.44 9.36 1.66
CA ILE A 95 8.87 9.64 1.57
C ILE A 95 9.19 10.32 0.24
N ASN A 96 10.05 11.34 0.30
CA ASN A 96 10.65 11.95 -0.87
C ASN A 96 11.93 11.18 -1.27
N LEU A 97 11.91 10.54 -2.45
CA LEU A 97 13.06 9.85 -3.02
C LEU A 97 13.84 10.70 -4.04
N ASP A 98 13.37 11.92 -4.33
CA ASP A 98 14.13 12.87 -5.12
C ASP A 98 15.39 13.31 -4.34
N PRO A 99 16.56 13.35 -4.99
CA PRO A 99 17.81 13.71 -4.31
C PRO A 99 17.96 15.21 -4.02
N THR A 100 17.14 16.06 -4.63
CA THR A 100 17.40 17.51 -4.68
C THR A 100 16.18 18.39 -4.44
N GLU A 101 15.01 18.01 -4.94
CA GLU A 101 13.81 18.84 -4.95
C GLU A 101 12.88 18.48 -3.78
N PRO A 102 12.35 19.46 -3.02
CA PRO A 102 11.35 19.20 -2.01
C PRO A 102 9.98 18.90 -2.64
N ILE A 103 9.21 18.04 -1.97
CA ILE A 103 7.81 17.78 -2.32
C ILE A 103 6.91 18.51 -1.34
N VAL A 104 5.96 19.30 -1.87
CA VAL A 104 4.89 19.90 -1.08
C VAL A 104 3.62 19.12 -1.33
N VAL A 105 2.99 18.65 -0.26
CA VAL A 105 1.67 18.05 -0.25
C VAL A 105 0.75 19.01 0.49
N HIS A 106 -0.37 19.34 -0.13
CA HIS A 106 -1.40 20.15 0.49
C HIS A 106 -2.51 19.29 1.08
N ARG A 107 -3.19 19.82 2.10
CA ARG A 107 -4.48 19.28 2.53
C ARG A 107 -5.42 19.17 1.32
N GLY A 108 -6.05 18.01 1.16
CA GLY A 108 -6.93 17.72 0.02
C GLY A 108 -6.24 17.18 -1.23
N ASP A 109 -4.91 17.10 -1.26
CA ASP A 109 -4.21 16.38 -2.33
C ASP A 109 -4.45 14.88 -2.22
N ARG A 110 -4.57 14.21 -3.38
CA ARG A 110 -4.64 12.74 -3.47
C ARG A 110 -3.23 12.16 -3.43
N ILE A 111 -2.85 11.53 -2.32
CA ILE A 111 -1.46 11.15 -2.00
C ILE A 111 -1.15 9.66 -2.13
N ALA A 112 -2.17 8.81 -2.07
CA ALA A 112 -2.06 7.36 -2.17
C ALA A 112 -3.35 6.78 -2.76
N GLN A 113 -3.38 5.47 -3.00
CA GLN A 113 -4.61 4.76 -3.38
C GLN A 113 -4.79 3.53 -2.49
N LEU A 114 -6.04 3.25 -2.09
CA LEU A 114 -6.41 2.09 -1.27
C LEU A 114 -7.07 1.04 -2.16
N LEU A 115 -6.51 -0.17 -2.18
CA LEU A 115 -7.12 -1.36 -2.75
C LEU A 115 -7.68 -2.24 -1.64
N VAL A 116 -8.65 -3.11 -1.97
CA VAL A 116 -9.13 -4.15 -1.05
C VAL A 116 -9.13 -5.49 -1.79
N GLN A 117 -8.49 -6.49 -1.20
CA GLN A 117 -8.35 -7.83 -1.79
C GLN A 117 -8.65 -8.91 -0.77
N ARG A 118 -9.03 -10.11 -1.24
CA ARG A 118 -9.07 -11.30 -0.37
C ARG A 118 -7.65 -11.66 0.05
N VAL A 119 -7.51 -12.15 1.27
CA VAL A 119 -6.26 -12.68 1.79
C VAL A 119 -6.55 -14.01 2.46
N GLU A 120 -5.67 -14.97 2.26
CA GLU A 120 -5.75 -16.25 2.95
C GLU A 120 -5.17 -16.13 4.36
N LEU A 121 -5.94 -16.55 5.35
CA LEU A 121 -5.52 -16.57 6.75
C LEU A 121 -4.91 -17.95 7.04
N MET A 122 -3.65 -18.11 6.66
CA MET A 122 -2.91 -19.38 6.70
C MET A 122 -2.69 -19.89 8.12
N GLU A 123 -2.85 -21.20 8.31
CA GLU A 123 -2.35 -21.93 9.47
C GLU A 123 -0.95 -22.45 9.15
N LEU A 124 0.01 -22.22 10.04
CA LEU A 124 1.38 -22.69 9.86
C LEU A 124 1.50 -24.15 10.29
N VAL A 125 2.12 -24.98 9.45
CA VAL A 125 2.45 -26.38 9.74
C VAL A 125 3.97 -26.53 9.67
N GLU A 126 4.60 -26.78 10.82
CA GLU A 126 6.04 -26.97 10.93
C GLU A 126 6.43 -28.39 10.45
N VAL A 127 7.47 -28.48 9.62
CA VAL A 127 8.02 -29.72 9.07
C VAL A 127 9.55 -29.65 9.12
N SER A 128 10.21 -30.80 9.25
CA SER A 128 11.67 -30.87 9.31
C SER A 128 12.35 -30.67 7.94
N SER A 129 11.64 -31.01 6.86
CA SER A 129 12.00 -30.71 5.47
C SER A 129 10.75 -30.76 4.58
N PHE A 130 10.84 -30.19 3.37
CA PHE A 130 9.75 -30.30 2.39
C PHE A 130 9.57 -31.73 1.85
N ASP A 131 10.62 -32.55 1.85
CA ASP A 131 10.54 -33.97 1.48
C ASP A 131 9.71 -34.77 2.48
N GLU A 132 9.90 -34.51 3.79
CA GLU A 132 9.12 -35.13 4.87
C GLU A 132 7.63 -34.74 4.77
N ALA A 133 7.35 -33.52 4.30
CA ALA A 133 6.00 -33.06 3.99
C ALA A 133 5.40 -33.70 2.72
N GLY A 134 6.15 -34.53 1.99
CA GLY A 134 5.71 -35.18 0.75
C GLY A 134 5.57 -34.22 -0.44
N LEU A 135 6.26 -33.08 -0.41
CA LEU A 135 6.24 -32.12 -1.52
C LEU A 135 7.27 -32.52 -2.57
N ALA A 136 6.87 -32.45 -3.84
CA ALA A 136 7.77 -32.71 -4.96
C ALA A 136 8.78 -31.56 -5.15
N GLU A 137 9.93 -31.87 -5.74
CA GLU A 137 10.87 -30.85 -6.21
C GLU A 137 10.18 -29.87 -7.16
N THR A 138 10.58 -28.61 -7.08
CA THR A 138 10.04 -27.55 -7.94
C THR A 138 11.06 -27.14 -8.98
N SER A 139 10.61 -26.69 -10.15
CA SER A 139 11.49 -26.17 -11.20
C SER A 139 12.30 -24.92 -10.79
N ARG A 140 11.89 -24.23 -9.72
CA ARG A 140 12.61 -23.08 -9.15
C ARG A 140 13.65 -23.48 -8.10
N GLY A 141 13.40 -24.53 -7.32
CA GLY A 141 14.24 -24.89 -6.17
C GLY A 141 14.40 -23.74 -5.18
N ASP A 142 15.63 -23.51 -4.74
CA ASP A 142 16.04 -22.40 -3.85
C ASP A 142 16.46 -21.12 -4.62
N GLY A 143 16.26 -21.08 -5.94
CA GLY A 143 16.64 -19.95 -6.78
C GLY A 143 15.81 -18.68 -6.52
N GLY A 144 16.46 -17.65 -5.95
CA GLY A 144 15.91 -16.31 -5.73
C GLY A 144 16.89 -15.18 -6.08
N HIS A 145 16.53 -13.93 -5.76
CA HIS A 145 17.43 -12.76 -5.87
C HIS A 145 18.06 -12.52 -7.27
N GLY A 146 17.28 -12.73 -8.33
CA GLY A 146 17.77 -12.55 -9.70
C GLY A 146 18.30 -13.82 -10.37
N SER A 147 18.05 -15.00 -9.79
CA SER A 147 18.42 -16.32 -10.36
C SER A 147 17.96 -16.58 -11.80
N SER A 148 16.93 -15.88 -12.28
CA SER A 148 16.48 -15.96 -13.68
C SER A 148 17.28 -15.07 -14.65
N GLY A 149 18.23 -14.29 -14.15
CA GLY A 149 18.97 -13.30 -14.93
C GLY A 149 18.09 -12.21 -15.53
N GLY A 150 18.52 -11.65 -16.65
CA GLY A 150 17.78 -10.62 -17.41
C GLY A 150 18.31 -9.20 -17.26
N HIS A 151 19.41 -9.00 -16.53
CA HIS A 151 20.11 -7.72 -16.41
C HIS A 151 21.60 -7.96 -16.25
N ALA A 152 22.46 -7.04 -16.74
CA ALA A 152 23.92 -7.22 -16.74
C ALA A 152 24.56 -7.30 -15.34
N SER A 153 23.81 -6.96 -14.29
CA SER A 153 24.24 -7.04 -12.90
C SER A 153 23.80 -8.33 -12.19
N LEU A 154 23.11 -9.25 -12.90
CA LEU A 154 22.56 -10.49 -12.37
C LEU A 154 23.31 -11.70 -12.94
#